data_AF-A0A1C4AX12-F1
#
_entry.id   AF-A0A1C4AX12-F1
#
_cell.length_a   1.000
_cell.length_b   1.000
_cell.length_c   1.000
_cell.angle_alpha   90.00
_cell.angle_beta   90.00
_cell.angle_gamma   90.00
#
_symmetry.space_group_name_H-M   'P 1'
#
loop_
_entity.id
_entity.type
_entity.pdbx_description
1 polymer ?
#
loop_
_entity_poly.entity_id
_entity_poly.type
_entity_poly.pdbx_seq_one_letter_code
_entity_poly.pdbx_strand_id
1 'polypeptide(L)' 'MWLSLLIILIVILLIIGALVILYLDGYFSVYKELINTGLSNKKSKIIALIVAFFLLLFFYLL' A
#
# COMPACT_ATOMS: atom_id res chain seq x y z
N MET A 1 1.96 15.75 29.66
CA MET A 1 0.89 14.81 29.25
C MET A 1 0.32 15.14 27.87
N TRP A 2 0.01 16.39 27.55
CA TRP A 2 -0.44 16.77 26.19
C TRP A 2 0.62 16.57 25.12
N LEU A 3 1.88 16.94 25.41
CA LEU A 3 3.01 16.74 24.49
C LEU A 3 3.23 15.26 24.14
N SER A 4 3.10 14.36 25.13
CA SER A 4 3.25 12.91 24.91
C SER A 4 2.11 12.34 24.06
N LEU A 5 0.87 12.81 24.24
CA LEU A 5 -0.25 12.45 23.37
C LEU A 5 -0.03 12.91 21.93
N LEU A 6 0.50 14.13 21.74
CA LEU A 6 0.78 14.70 20.43
C LEU A 6 1.89 13.94 19.70
N ILE A 7 2.94 13.54 20.42
CA ILE A 7 4.02 12.68 19.88
C ILE A 7 3.47 11.32 19.43
N ILE A 8 2.64 10.66 20.25
CA ILE A 8 2.03 9.38 19.89
C ILE A 8 1.19 9.51 18.62
N LEU A 9 0.41 10.59 18.49
CA LEU A 9 -0.40 10.86 17.31
C LEU A 9 0.45 11.01 16.03
N ILE A 10 1.56 11.76 16.12
CA ILE A 10 2.50 11.94 14.99
C ILE A 10 3.10 10.59 14.57
N VAL A 11 3.54 9.78 15.54
CA VAL A 11 4.12 8.46 15.25
C VAL A 11 3.10 7.57 14.53
N ILE A 12 1.84 7.54 14.99
CA ILE A 12 0.78 6.80 14.33
C ILE A 12 0.56 7.29 12.89
N LEU A 13 0.51 8.61 12.67
CA LEU A 13 0.35 9.18 11.34
C LEU A 13 1.51 8.83 10.40
N LEU A 14 2.74 8.83 10.89
CA LEU A 14 3.92 8.43 10.11
C LEU A 14 3.86 6.97 9.70
N ILE A 15 3.45 6.08 10.61
CA ILE A 15 3.29 4.64 10.31
C ILE A 15 2.20 4.43 9.26
N ILE A 16 1.03 5.06 9.44
CA ILE A 16 -0.08 4.96 8.48
C ILE A 16 0.36 5.51 7.11
N GLY A 17 1.04 6.66 7.09
CA GLY A 17 1.54 7.27 5.85
C GLY A 17 2.50 6.36 5.11
N ALA A 18 3.46 5.74 5.81
CA ALA A 18 4.41 4.80 5.23
C ALA A 18 3.70 3.56 4.63
N LEU A 19 2.74 2.99 5.35
CA LEU A 19 1.95 1.84 4.88
C LEU A 19 1.13 2.17 3.63
N VAL A 20 0.53 3.35 3.57
CA VAL A 20 -0.26 3.80 2.41
C VAL A 20 0.63 3.98 1.17
N ILE A 21 1.83 4.55 1.34
CA ILE A 21 2.78 4.72 0.23
C ILE A 21 3.17 3.36 -0.35
N LEU A 22 3.55 2.40 0.50
CA LEU A 22 3.91 1.05 0.09
C LEU A 22 2.77 0.33 -0.66
N TYR A 23 1.54 0.49 -0.17
CA TYR A 23 0.36 -0.07 -0.83
C TYR A 23 0.13 0.50 -2.23
N LEU A 24 0.16 1.83 -2.34
CA LEU A 24 -0.08 2.52 -3.62
C LEU A 24 1.01 2.17 -4.64
N ASP A 25 2.27 2.16 -4.22
CA ASP A 25 3.39 1.86 -5.11
C ASP A 25 3.30 0.43 -5.65
N GLY A 26 3.06 -0.56 -4.78
CA GLY A 26 2.84 -1.94 -5.18
C GLY A 26 1.65 -2.10 -6.14
N TYR A 27 0.54 -1.42 -5.86
CA TYR A 27 -0.63 -1.44 -6.74
C TYR A 27 -0.32 -0.85 -8.13
N PHE A 28 0.30 0.32 -8.19
CA PHE A 28 0.57 0.99 -9.48
C PHE A 28 1.60 0.24 -10.32
N SER A 29 2.64 -0.29 -9.69
CA SER A 29 3.67 -1.09 -10.38
C SER A 29 3.03 -2.30 -11.07
N VAL A 30 2.31 -3.13 -10.30
CA VAL A 30 1.66 -4.36 -10.81
C VAL A 30 0.59 -4.01 -11.83
N TYR A 31 -0.22 -2.98 -11.58
CA TYR A 31 -1.24 -2.54 -12.53
C TYR A 31 -0.63 -2.15 -13.88
N LYS A 32 0.43 -1.34 -13.88
CA LYS A 32 1.09 -0.88 -15.11
C LYS A 32 1.69 -2.06 -15.89
N GLU A 33 2.30 -3.01 -15.18
CA GLU A 33 2.87 -4.22 -15.78
C GLU A 33 1.78 -5.12 -16.41
N LEU A 34 0.65 -5.30 -15.72
CA LEU A 34 -0.48 -6.07 -16.24
C LEU A 34 -1.15 -5.40 -17.45
N ILE A 35 -1.22 -4.07 -17.49
CA ILE A 35 -1.69 -3.35 -18.67
C ILE A 35 -0.71 -3.49 -19.83
N ASN A 36 0.60 -3.38 -19.58
CA ASN A 36 1.63 -3.51 -20.61
C ASN A 36 1.68 -4.92 -21.23
N THR A 37 1.28 -5.95 -20.48
CA THR A 37 1.17 -7.33 -20.98
C THR A 37 -0.13 -7.60 -21.76
N GLY A 38 -0.98 -6.58 -21.95
CA GLY A 38 -2.21 -6.67 -22.73
C GLY A 38 -3.42 -7.19 -21.95
N LEU A 39 -3.32 -7.25 -20.62
CA LEU A 39 -4.44 -7.68 -19.77
C LEU A 39 -5.52 -6.60 -19.68
N SER A 40 -6.79 -6.99 -19.61
CA SER A 40 -7.89 -6.02 -19.58
C SER A 40 -7.88 -5.18 -18.30
N ASN A 41 -8.20 -3.90 -18.42
CA ASN A 41 -8.26 -2.95 -17.30
C ASN A 41 -9.00 -3.50 -16.06
N LYS A 42 -10.13 -4.21 -16.26
CA LYS A 42 -10.89 -4.80 -15.14
C LYS A 42 -10.08 -5.88 -14.41
N LYS A 43 -9.43 -6.79 -15.15
CA LYS A 43 -8.64 -7.88 -14.57
C LYS A 43 -7.37 -7.34 -13.90
N SER A 44 -6.73 -6.35 -14.53
CA SER A 44 -5.48 -5.77 -14.01
C SER A 44 -5.69 -5.07 -12.67
N LYS A 45 -6.80 -4.35 -12.50
CA LYS A 45 -7.15 -3.71 -11.21
C LYS A 45 -7.33 -4.75 -10.09
N ILE A 46 -8.03 -5.86 -10.38
CA ILE A 46 -8.29 -6.90 -9.38
C ILE A 46 -6.98 -7.56 -8.95
N ILE A 47 -6.15 -7.97 -9.91
CA ILE A 47 -4.88 -8.65 -9.61
C ILE A 47 -3.92 -7.69 -8.90
N ALA A 48 -3.80 -6.44 -9.37
CA ALA A 48 -2.97 -5.44 -8.71
C ALA A 48 -3.42 -5.16 -7.26
N LEU A 49 -4.73 -5.13 -7.00
CA LEU A 49 -5.26 -4.96 -5.65
C LEU A 49 -4.92 -6.15 -4.75
N ILE A 50 -5.07 -7.38 -5.25
CA ILE A 50 -4.73 -8.60 -4.51
C ILE A 50 -3.24 -8.63 -4.18
N VAL A 51 -2.37 -8.35 -5.16
CA VAL A 51 -0.91 -8.36 -4.97
C VAL A 51 -0.48 -7.26 -4.01
N ALA A 52 -1.01 -6.04 -4.16
CA ALA A 52 -0.72 -4.93 -3.25
C ALA A 52 -1.16 -5.24 -1.81
N PHE A 53 -2.30 -5.92 -1.64
CA PHE A 53 -2.76 -6.38 -0.32
C PHE A 53 -1.80 -7.41 0.29
N PHE A 54 -1.37 -8.42 -0.47
CA PHE A 54 -0.39 -9.41 0.02
C PHE A 54 0.97 -8.78 0.34
N LEU A 55 1.40 -7.80 -0.45
CA LEU A 55 2.63 -7.06 -0.23
C LEU A 55 2.55 -6.25 1.07
N LEU A 56 1.45 -5.52 1.28
CA LEU A 56 1.19 -4.82 2.54
C LEU A 56 1.14 -5.77 3.74
N LEU A 57 0.46 -6.91 3.61
CA LEU A 57 0.38 -7.92 4.67
C LEU A 57 1.75 -8.50 5.03
N PHE A 58 2.59 -8.76 4.02
CA PHE A 58 3.95 -9.25 4.22
C PHE A 58 4.80 -8.22 5.00
N PHE A 59 4.74 -6.94 4.61
CA PHE A 59 5.46 -5.86 5.33
C PHE A 59 4.92 -5.59 6.74
N TYR A 60 3.65 -5.90 7.01
CA TYR A 60 3.07 -5.78 8.34
C TYR A 60 3.49 -6.92 9.28
N LEU A 61 3.72 -8.12 8.75
CA LEU A 61 4.11 -9.31 9.51
C LEU A 61 5.62 -9.40 9.80
N LEU A 62 6.45 -8.67 9.05
CA LEU A 62 7.91 -8.64 9.17
C LEU A 62 8.35 -7.60 10.21
#